data_AF-A0A3D2IMC6-F1
#
_entry.id   AF-A0A3D2IMC6-F1
#
_cell.length_a   1.000
_cell.length_b   1.000
_cell.length_c   1.000
_cell.angle_alpha   90.00
_cell.angle_beta   90.00
_cell.angle_gamma   90.00
#
_symmetry.space_group_name_H-M   'P 1'
#
loop_
_entity.id
_entity.type
_entity.pdbx_description
1 polymer ?
#
loop_
_entity_poly.entity_id
_entity_poly.type
_entity_poly.pdbx_seq_one_letter_code
_entity_poly.pdbx_strand_id
1 'polypeptide(L)'
;MKRLFQSFLTLLVLTTLSGGIFAQTGLELYAQMGERGFVNFEGTSLTWLPGDMGYMEIEKDDNGHTIFYKVDPKNQKRSLLFDKKTSDAL
;
A
#
# COMPACT_ATOMS: atom_id res chain seq x y z
N MET A 1 10.81 -50.09 22.63
CA MET A 1 11.13 -49.54 21.29
C MET A 1 9.93 -49.38 20.35
N LYS A 2 8.85 -50.18 20.45
CA LYS A 2 7.66 -50.03 19.56
C LYS A 2 6.89 -48.71 19.71
N ARG A 3 6.83 -48.11 20.91
CA ARG A 3 6.10 -46.85 21.16
C ARG A 3 6.82 -45.61 20.61
N LEU A 4 8.16 -45.60 20.62
CA LEU A 4 8.97 -44.53 20.01
C LEU A 4 8.82 -44.49 18.48
N PHE A 5 8.68 -45.67 17.86
CA PHE A 5 8.47 -45.79 16.42
C PHE A 5 7.10 -45.25 15.97
N GLN A 6 6.05 -45.46 16.79
CA GLN A 6 4.73 -44.90 16.54
C GLN A 6 4.70 -43.37 16.70
N SER A 7 5.42 -42.83 17.70
CA SER A 7 5.51 -41.38 17.89
C SER A 7 6.25 -40.67 16.74
N PHE A 8 7.27 -41.30 16.16
CA PHE A 8 7.96 -40.80 14.97
C PHE A 8 7.07 -40.80 13.73
N LEU A 9 6.26 -41.86 13.56
CA LEU A 9 5.34 -41.97 12.43
C LEU A 9 4.23 -40.90 12.50
N THR A 10 3.71 -40.60 13.69
CA THR A 10 2.73 -39.53 13.88
C THR A 10 3.31 -38.13 13.66
N LEU A 11 4.58 -37.91 14.03
CA LEU A 11 5.24 -36.63 13.80
C LEU A 11 5.54 -36.40 12.30
N LEU A 12 5.86 -37.46 11.56
CA LEU A 12 6.08 -37.42 10.12
C LEU A 12 4.79 -37.03 9.36
N VAL A 13 3.63 -37.55 9.77
CA VAL A 13 2.33 -37.20 9.14
C VAL A 13 1.90 -35.77 9.49
N LEU A 14 2.30 -35.24 10.65
CA LEU A 14 1.95 -33.87 11.04
C LEU A 14 2.79 -32.80 10.31
N THR A 15 3.98 -33.17 9.81
CA THR A 15 4.88 -32.24 9.09
C THR A 15 4.59 -32.11 7.60
N THR A 16 3.74 -32.97 7.01
CA THR A 16 3.36 -32.87 5.59
C THR A 16 2.16 -31.95 5.34
N LEU A 17 1.53 -31.40 6.39
CA LEU A 17 0.45 -30.40 6.27
C LEU A 17 0.94 -28.96 6.08
N SER A 18 2.25 -28.70 6.11
CA SER A 18 2.78 -27.35 5.86
C SER A 18 2.88 -27.05 4.37
N GLY A 19 1.81 -26.44 3.84
CA GLY A 19 1.90 -25.37 2.85
C GLY A 19 2.13 -25.79 1.42
N GLY A 20 1.04 -26.15 0.73
CA GLY A 20 0.98 -25.89 -0.72
C GLY A 20 1.00 -24.38 -0.93
N ILE A 21 2.16 -23.83 -1.30
CA ILE A 21 2.24 -22.49 -1.88
C ILE A 21 1.59 -22.62 -3.25
N PHE A 22 0.28 -22.35 -3.33
CA PHE A 22 -0.40 -22.17 -4.60
C PHE A 22 0.17 -20.90 -5.23
N ALA A 23 1.20 -21.06 -6.05
CA ALA A 23 1.66 -20.00 -6.93
C ALA A 23 0.52 -19.72 -7.91
N GLN A 24 -0.29 -18.69 -7.63
CA GLN A 24 -1.33 -18.23 -8.53
C GLN A 24 -0.71 -18.04 -9.91
N THR A 25 -1.20 -18.80 -10.87
CA THR A 25 -0.70 -18.71 -12.25
C THR A 25 -1.13 -17.38 -12.84
N GLY A 26 -0.37 -16.84 -13.81
CA GLY A 26 -0.74 -15.57 -14.46
C GLY A 26 -2.13 -15.59 -15.11
N LEU A 27 -2.62 -16.77 -15.48
CA LEU A 27 -3.98 -16.98 -15.99
C LEU A 27 -5.06 -16.79 -14.91
N GLU A 28 -4.80 -17.28 -13.71
CA GLU A 28 -5.70 -17.16 -12.56
C GLU A 28 -5.77 -15.71 -12.08
N LEU A 29 -4.63 -15.02 -12.09
CA LEU A 29 -4.55 -13.57 -11.84
C LEU A 29 -5.36 -12.78 -12.90
N TYR A 30 -5.25 -13.16 -14.18
CA TYR A 30 -6.01 -12.54 -15.26
C TYR A 30 -7.53 -12.74 -15.12
N ALA A 31 -7.95 -13.95 -14.73
CA ALA A 31 -9.35 -14.22 -14.47
C ALA A 31 -9.89 -13.38 -13.31
N GLN A 32 -9.11 -13.26 -12.23
CA GLN A 32 -9.49 -12.47 -11.06
C GLN A 32 -9.51 -10.95 -11.32
N MET A 33 -8.67 -10.43 -12.23
CA MET A 33 -8.72 -9.02 -12.64
C MET A 33 -10.07 -8.59 -13.22
N GLY A 34 -10.85 -9.50 -13.79
CA GLY A 34 -12.19 -9.23 -14.30
C GLY A 34 -13.27 -9.17 -13.23
N GLU A 35 -12.99 -9.60 -11.99
CA GLU A 35 -13.96 -9.59 -10.90
C GLU A 35 -14.05 -8.21 -10.24
N ARG A 36 -15.29 -7.74 -9.99
CA ARG A 36 -15.53 -6.46 -9.28
C ARG A 36 -14.93 -6.56 -7.88
N GLY A 37 -13.98 -5.68 -7.56
CA GLY A 37 -13.30 -5.64 -6.26
C GLY A 37 -11.88 -6.21 -6.27
N PHE A 38 -11.37 -6.69 -7.41
CA PHE A 38 -9.97 -7.12 -7.52
C PHE A 38 -8.98 -5.96 -7.26
N VAL A 39 -9.33 -4.76 -7.71
CA VAL A 39 -8.61 -3.52 -7.40
C VAL A 39 -9.46 -2.71 -6.43
N ASN A 40 -9.31 -2.97 -5.13
CA ASN A 40 -9.78 -2.03 -4.12
C ASN A 40 -8.82 -0.84 -4.11
N PHE A 41 -9.12 0.19 -4.89
CA PHE A 41 -8.40 1.46 -4.81
C PHE A 41 -8.85 2.20 -3.54
N GLU A 42 -8.31 1.80 -2.39
CA GLU A 42 -8.37 2.57 -1.13
C GLU A 42 -7.32 3.70 -1.11
N GLY A 43 -6.95 4.23 -2.28
CA GLY A 43 -5.98 5.31 -2.39
C GLY A 43 -6.67 6.67 -2.29
N THR A 44 -6.32 7.47 -1.29
CA THR A 44 -6.50 8.92 -1.39
C THR A 44 -5.84 9.39 -2.69
N SER A 45 -6.61 9.97 -3.61
CA SER A 45 -6.09 10.35 -4.93
C SER A 45 -4.93 11.33 -4.78
N LEU A 46 -3.71 10.86 -5.06
CA LEU A 46 -2.52 11.71 -5.03
C LEU A 46 -2.55 12.63 -6.24
N THR A 47 -2.52 13.94 -5.99
CA THR A 47 -2.44 14.93 -7.06
C THR A 47 -0.97 15.18 -7.38
N TRP A 48 -0.44 14.51 -8.41
CA TRP A 48 0.95 14.69 -8.83
C TRP A 48 1.18 16.11 -9.37
N LEU A 49 2.28 16.73 -8.92
CA LEU A 49 2.74 18.02 -9.42
C LEU A 49 3.59 17.80 -10.69
N PRO A 50 3.64 18.78 -11.61
CA PRO A 50 4.42 18.65 -12.82
C PRO A 50 5.91 18.51 -12.55
N GLY A 51 6.60 17.75 -13.40
CA GLY A 51 8.03 17.48 -13.28
C GLY A 51 8.37 16.58 -12.07
N ASP A 52 9.56 16.78 -11.50
CA ASP A 52 10.09 16.01 -10.36
C ASP A 52 9.72 16.64 -8.99
N MET A 53 8.60 17.37 -8.93
CA MET A 53 8.19 18.14 -7.74
C MET A 53 7.45 17.29 -6.68
N GLY A 54 7.10 16.05 -7.00
CA GLY A 54 6.37 15.14 -6.12
C GLY A 54 4.85 15.29 -6.24
N TYR A 55 4.12 15.13 -5.14
CA TYR A 55 2.66 15.24 -5.13
C TYR A 55 2.18 16.33 -4.17
N MET A 56 0.94 16.78 -4.38
CA MET A 56 0.31 17.83 -3.58
C MET A 56 -0.52 17.21 -2.45
N GLU A 57 -0.38 17.79 -1.27
CA GLU A 57 -1.27 17.57 -0.14
C GLU A 57 -1.94 18.88 0.25
N ILE A 58 -3.19 18.77 0.69
CA ILE A 58 -4.01 19.90 1.10
C ILE A 58 -4.36 19.70 2.57
N GLU A 59 -4.07 20.70 3.39
CA GLU A 59 -4.42 20.73 4.80
C GLU A 59 -5.28 21.96 5.07
N LYS A 60 -6.19 21.86 6.05
CA LYS A 60 -6.92 23.03 6.55
C LYS A 60 -6.33 23.44 7.89
N ASP A 61 -6.00 24.70 8.04
CA ASP A 61 -5.58 25.24 9.33
C ASP A 61 -6.78 25.41 10.29
N ASP A 62 -6.49 25.76 11.54
CA ASP A 62 -7.49 25.97 12.59
C ASP A 62 -8.47 27.12 12.28
N ASN A 63 -8.10 28.02 11.38
CA ASN A 63 -8.90 29.16 10.93
C ASN A 63 -9.71 28.83 9.65
N GLY A 64 -9.57 27.62 9.12
CA GLY A 64 -10.25 27.16 7.91
C GLY A 64 -9.55 27.54 6.60
N HIS A 65 -8.37 28.15 6.63
CA HIS A 65 -7.56 28.43 5.44
C HIS A 65 -6.98 27.13 4.89
N THR A 66 -6.91 27.07 3.57
CA THR A 66 -6.38 25.89 2.85
C THR A 66 -4.91 26.08 2.60
N ILE A 67 -4.07 25.20 3.16
CA ILE A 67 -2.63 25.18 2.97
C ILE A 67 -2.27 24.10 1.96
N PHE A 68 -1.50 24.47 0.95
CA PHE A 68 -1.03 23.58 -0.10
C PHE A 68 0.44 23.21 0.13
N TYR A 69 0.71 21.91 0.25
CA TYR A 69 2.04 21.36 0.40
C TYR A 69 2.46 20.60 -0.85
N LYS A 70 3.74 20.67 -1.18
CA LYS A 70 4.40 19.68 -2.04
C LYS A 70 5.12 18.65 -1.17
N VAL A 71 5.02 17.38 -1.56
CA VAL A 71 5.58 16.25 -0.84
C VAL A 71 6.48 15.47 -1.77
N ASP A 72 7.75 15.33 -1.38
CA ASP A 72 8.69 14.48 -2.10
C ASP A 72 8.37 13.00 -1.79
N PRO A 73 8.01 12.18 -2.79
CA PRO A 73 7.61 10.80 -2.56
C PRO A 73 8.75 9.92 -2.01
N LYS A 74 10.01 10.29 -2.22
CA LYS A 74 11.19 9.49 -1.85
C LYS A 74 11.48 9.56 -0.35
N ASN A 75 11.25 10.72 0.26
CA ASN A 75 11.60 10.98 1.66
C ASN A 75 10.42 11.51 2.49
N GLN A 76 9.24 11.66 1.89
CA GLN A 76 8.01 12.17 2.51
C GLN A 76 8.15 13.58 3.08
N LYS A 77 9.15 14.35 2.64
CA LYS A 77 9.38 15.71 3.13
C LYS A 77 8.34 16.64 2.54
N ARG A 78 7.60 17.30 3.43
CA ARG A 78 6.60 18.31 3.10
C ARG A 78 7.23 19.70 3.09
N SER A 79 6.83 20.51 2.12
CA SER A 79 7.17 21.93 2.06
C SER A 79 6.04 22.72 1.42
N LEU A 80 5.94 24.01 1.72
CA LEU A 80 4.89 24.84 1.15
C LEU A 80 5.02 24.89 -0.37
N LEU A 81 3.88 24.73 -1.05
CA LEU A 81 3.82 24.84 -2.51
C LEU A 81 3.93 26.31 -2.94
N PHE A 82 3.33 27.21 -2.16
CA PHE A 82 3.29 28.64 -2.42
C PHE A 82 4.10 29.42 -1.37
N ASP A 83 4.63 30.57 -1.77
CA ASP A 83 5.24 31.51 -0.85
C ASP A 83 4.18 32.27 -0.06
N LYS A 84 4.58 32.92 1.04
CA LYS A 84 3.63 33.63 1.92
C LYS A 84 2.82 34.68 1.16
N LYS A 85 3.46 35.41 0.24
CA LYS A 85 2.80 36.45 -0.56
C LYS A 85 1.68 35.89 -1.44
N THR A 86 1.91 34.73 -2.07
CA THR A 86 0.88 34.07 -2.89
C THR A 86 -0.20 33.45 -2.01
N SER A 87 0.16 32.85 -0.87
CA SER A 87 -0.81 32.29 0.08
C SER A 87 -1.73 33.35 0.68
N ASP A 88 -1.22 34.54 1.00
CA ASP A 88 -2.02 35.65 1.54
C ASP A 88 -2.95 36.30 0.49
N ALA A 89 -2.72 36.02 -0.80
CA ALA A 89 -3.51 36.57 -1.92
C ALA A 89 -4.62 35.61 -2.39
N LEU A 90 -4.65 34.37 -1.89
CA LEU A 90 -5.65 33.33 -2.18
C LEU A 90 -6.77 33.36 -1.14
#